data_AF-A0A4P5X7J3-F1
#
_entry.id   AF-A0A4P5X7J3-F1
#
_cell.length_a   1.000
_cell.length_b   1.000
_cell.length_c   1.000
_cell.angle_alpha   90.00
_cell.angle_beta   90.00
_cell.angle_gamma   90.00
#
_symmetry.space_group_name_H-M   'P 1'
#
loop_
_entity.id
_entity.type
_entity.pdbx_description
1 polymer ?
#
loop_
_entity_poly.entity_id
_entity_poly.type
_entity_poly.pdbx_seq_one_letter_code
_entity_poly.pdbx_strand_id
1 'polypeptide(L)'
;MLVELLQPLGPELVRRWVATLLMVPRDQREGVVAAVEQRIAEMYEQSWTAGQAAADSVLKPIEVEIVHPPQQREGYVEQVVTTYEETGGAAGEAAAETAKKGKPGPRTKKRA
;
A
#
# COMPACT_ATOMS: atom_id res chain seq x y z
N MET A 1 -1.97 -23.39 -1.52
CA MET A 1 -1.78 -21.92 -1.64
C MET A 1 -0.35 -21.51 -1.97
N LEU A 2 0.65 -22.31 -1.63
CA LEU A 2 2.06 -21.93 -1.78
C LEU A 2 2.48 -21.54 -3.21
N VAL A 3 1.89 -22.15 -4.25
CA VAL A 3 2.18 -21.84 -5.66
C VAL A 3 1.78 -20.42 -6.06
N GLU A 4 0.68 -19.90 -5.51
CA GLU A 4 0.19 -18.52 -5.75
C GLU A 4 1.13 -17.50 -5.11
N LEU A 5 1.65 -17.79 -3.91
CA LEU A 5 2.60 -16.93 -3.20
C LEU A 5 3.99 -16.90 -3.86
N LEU A 6 4.33 -17.92 -4.67
CA LEU A 6 5.62 -18.02 -5.35
C LEU A 6 5.65 -17.33 -6.72
N GLN A 7 4.50 -16.96 -7.30
CA GLN A 7 4.41 -16.30 -8.61
C GLN A 7 5.33 -15.08 -8.77
N PRO A 8 5.41 -14.14 -7.81
CA PRO A 8 6.26 -12.95 -7.96
C PRO A 8 7.76 -13.22 -7.70
N LEU A 9 8.13 -14.34 -7.07
CA LEU A 9 9.50 -14.60 -6.60
C LEU A 9 10.40 -15.32 -7.62
N GLY A 10 9.89 -15.54 -8.83
CA GLY A 10 10.64 -16.11 -9.95
C GLY A 10 10.96 -17.62 -9.80
N PRO A 11 11.49 -18.25 -10.86
CA PRO A 11 11.70 -19.69 -10.91
C PRO A 11 12.77 -20.21 -9.93
N GLU A 12 13.70 -19.36 -9.50
CA GLU A 12 14.79 -19.75 -8.60
C GLU A 12 14.29 -20.14 -7.21
N LEU A 13 13.27 -19.44 -6.69
CA LEU A 13 12.72 -19.79 -5.38
C LEU A 13 12.00 -21.14 -5.44
N VAL A 14 11.23 -21.39 -6.50
CA VAL A 14 10.55 -22.67 -6.74
C VAL A 14 11.57 -23.82 -6.80
N ARG A 15 12.68 -23.64 -7.53
CA ARG A 15 13.74 -24.64 -7.63
C ARG A 15 14.35 -24.97 -6.27
N ARG A 16 14.67 -23.95 -5.47
CA ARG A 16 15.21 -24.14 -4.11
C ARG A 16 14.22 -24.87 -3.24
N TRP A 17 12.95 -24.47 -3.26
CA TRP A 17 11.88 -25.12 -2.50
C TRP A 17 11.70 -26.60 -2.85
N VAL A 18 11.68 -26.91 -4.15
CA VAL A 18 11.61 -28.30 -4.63
C VAL A 18 12.83 -29.09 -4.17
N ALA A 19 14.04 -28.51 -4.26
CA ALA A 19 15.25 -29.15 -3.78
C ALA A 19 15.17 -29.49 -2.28
N THR A 20 14.67 -28.57 -1.44
CA THR A 20 14.48 -28.84 0.00
C THR A 20 13.46 -29.95 0.25
N LEU A 21 12.32 -29.94 -0.46
CA LEU A 21 11.30 -30.97 -0.34
C LEU A 21 11.78 -32.36 -0.79
N LEU A 22 12.72 -32.41 -1.74
CA LEU A 22 13.33 -33.67 -2.17
C LEU A 22 14.20 -34.32 -1.09
N MET A 23 14.74 -33.52 -0.14
CA MET A 23 15.48 -34.04 1.01
C MET A 23 14.58 -34.62 2.10
N VAL A 24 13.27 -34.34 2.06
CA VAL A 24 12.27 -34.86 3.00
C VAL A 24 11.74 -36.22 2.53
N PRO A 25 11.56 -37.21 3.43
CA PRO A 25 10.88 -38.46 3.12
C PRO A 25 9.54 -38.24 2.43
N ARG A 26 9.22 -39.07 1.43
CA ARG A 26 8.07 -38.83 0.54
C ARG A 26 6.73 -38.77 1.29
N ASP A 27 6.59 -39.60 2.31
CA ASP A 27 5.45 -39.69 3.23
C ASP A 27 5.28 -38.46 4.14
N GLN A 28 6.32 -37.64 4.31
CA GLN A 28 6.29 -36.48 5.20
C GLN A 28 6.15 -35.13 4.47
N ARG A 29 6.31 -35.12 3.14
CA ARG A 29 6.32 -33.88 2.34
C ARG A 29 5.03 -33.08 2.47
N GLU A 30 3.88 -33.75 2.43
CA GLU A 30 2.57 -33.08 2.57
C GLU A 30 2.44 -32.40 3.94
N GLY A 31 2.90 -33.06 5.01
CA GLY A 31 2.91 -32.49 6.36
C GLY A 31 3.79 -31.24 6.46
N VAL A 32 4.97 -31.25 5.83
CA VAL A 32 5.85 -30.08 5.77
C VAL A 32 5.19 -28.91 5.02
N VAL A 33 4.57 -29.19 3.87
CA VAL A 33 3.85 -28.15 3.11
C VAL A 33 2.71 -27.57 3.93
N ALA A 34 1.88 -28.42 4.55
CA ALA A 34 0.76 -27.97 5.39
C ALA A 34 1.24 -27.10 6.58
N ALA A 35 2.31 -27.51 7.25
CA ALA A 35 2.88 -26.75 8.37
C ALA A 35 3.40 -25.37 7.92
N VAL A 36 4.04 -25.29 6.75
CA VAL A 36 4.51 -24.00 6.22
C VAL A 36 3.34 -23.12 5.78
N GLU A 37 2.32 -23.67 5.13
CA GLU A 37 1.12 -22.91 4.76
C GLU A 37 0.41 -22.36 5.99
N GLN A 38 0.27 -23.17 7.05
CA GLN A 38 -0.28 -22.71 8.32
C GLN A 38 0.57 -21.58 8.91
N ARG A 39 1.90 -21.73 8.93
CA ARG A 39 2.79 -20.69 9.47
C ARG A 39 2.71 -19.38 8.71
N ILE A 40 2.57 -19.45 7.38
CA ILE A 40 2.35 -18.28 6.54
C ILE A 40 1.02 -17.63 6.91
N ALA A 41 -0.07 -18.40 7.00
CA ALA A 41 -1.38 -17.87 7.37
C ALA A 41 -1.34 -17.14 8.72
N GLU A 42 -0.76 -17.74 9.75
CA GLU A 42 -0.59 -17.11 11.08
C GLU A 42 0.20 -15.80 11.01
N MET A 43 1.31 -15.78 10.26
CA MET A 43 2.16 -14.59 10.14
C MET A 43 1.43 -13.45 9.43
N TYR A 44 0.70 -13.76 8.36
CA TYR A 44 -0.06 -12.75 7.62
C TYR A 44 -1.28 -12.29 8.38
N GLU A 45 -1.98 -13.15 9.11
CA GLU A 45 -3.09 -12.78 10.00
C GLU A 45 -2.61 -11.82 11.10
N GLN A 46 -1.45 -12.08 11.71
CA GLN A 46 -0.83 -11.16 12.68
C GLN A 46 -0.45 -9.82 12.06
N SER A 47 0.14 -9.83 10.86
CA SER A 47 0.51 -8.59 10.18
C SER A 47 -0.72 -7.76 9.77
N TRP A 48 -1.79 -8.43 9.35
CA TRP A 48 -3.04 -7.81 8.95
C TRP A 48 -3.75 -7.21 10.15
N THR A 49 -3.90 -7.97 11.24
CA THR A 49 -4.54 -7.49 12.48
C THR A 49 -3.73 -6.37 13.14
N ALA A 50 -2.40 -6.45 13.15
CA ALA A 50 -1.53 -5.38 13.65
C ALA A 50 -1.64 -4.11 12.78
N GLY A 51 -1.65 -4.26 11.46
CA GLY A 51 -1.87 -3.16 10.52
C GLY A 51 -3.26 -2.55 10.65
N GLN A 52 -4.28 -3.37 10.90
CA GLN A 52 -5.67 -2.93 11.06
C GLN A 52 -5.89 -2.22 12.41
N ALA A 53 -5.31 -2.71 13.51
CA ALA A 53 -5.32 -2.01 14.79
C ALA A 53 -4.57 -0.66 14.70
N ALA A 54 -3.47 -0.60 13.94
CA ALA A 54 -2.77 0.65 13.65
C ALA A 54 -3.63 1.58 12.78
N ALA A 55 -4.28 1.06 11.73
CA ALA A 55 -5.15 1.82 10.85
C ALA A 55 -6.37 2.39 11.59
N ASP A 56 -7.00 1.60 12.47
CA ASP A 56 -8.11 2.06 13.32
C ASP A 56 -7.67 3.16 14.31
N SER A 57 -6.42 3.13 14.77
CA SER A 57 -5.84 4.22 15.59
C SER A 57 -5.50 5.48 14.78
N VAL A 58 -5.34 5.34 13.46
CA VAL A 58 -4.96 6.39 12.49
C VAL A 58 -6.18 6.94 11.73
N LEU A 59 -7.40 6.55 12.08
CA LEU A 59 -8.65 7.17 11.56
C LEU A 59 -8.85 8.65 11.96
N LYS A 60 -7.80 9.36 12.40
CA LYS A 60 -7.80 10.82 12.31
C LYS A 60 -7.46 11.18 10.86
N PRO A 61 -8.31 11.98 10.18
CA PRO A 61 -8.01 12.42 8.83
C PRO A 61 -6.61 13.05 8.81
N ILE A 62 -5.73 12.51 7.98
CA ILE A 62 -4.39 13.05 7.78
C ILE A 62 -4.58 14.28 6.89
N GLU A 63 -4.47 15.47 7.48
CA GLU A 63 -4.46 16.72 6.74
C GLU A 63 -3.05 16.90 6.16
N VAL A 64 -2.92 16.80 4.84
CA VAL A 64 -1.64 16.98 4.15
C VAL A 64 -1.59 18.39 3.57
N GLU A 65 -0.71 19.22 4.13
CA GLU A 65 -0.43 20.58 3.64
C GLU A 65 0.73 20.55 2.63
N ILE A 66 0.44 20.76 1.35
CA ILE A 66 1.47 20.86 0.31
C ILE A 66 1.80 22.34 0.08
N VAL A 67 3.00 22.75 0.49
CA VAL A 67 3.52 24.09 0.25
C VAL A 67 4.28 24.12 -1.08
N HIS A 68 3.74 24.84 -2.06
CA HIS A 68 4.42 25.02 -3.34
C HIS A 68 5.54 26.07 -3.24
N PRO A 69 6.57 25.99 -4.11
CA PRO A 69 7.60 27.02 -4.21
C PRO A 69 6.99 28.41 -4.45
N PRO A 70 7.53 29.48 -3.83
CA PRO A 70 7.00 30.83 -3.99
C PRO A 70 7.16 31.32 -5.43
N GLN A 71 6.10 31.95 -5.97
CA GLN A 71 6.10 32.50 -7.32
C GLN A 71 6.16 34.02 -7.27
N GLN A 72 7.14 34.62 -7.95
CA GLN A 72 7.27 36.07 -8.06
C GLN A 72 6.37 36.60 -9.18
N ARG A 73 5.54 37.59 -8.86
CA ARG A 73 4.68 38.33 -9.80
C ARG A 73 5.02 39.82 -9.77
N GLU A 74 4.43 40.60 -10.66
CA GLU A 74 4.68 42.04 -10.73
C GLU A 74 4.28 42.74 -9.42
N GLY A 75 5.31 43.08 -8.62
CA GLY A 75 5.18 43.82 -7.37
C GLY A 75 4.96 42.98 -6.10
N TYR A 76 4.89 41.65 -6.16
CA TYR A 76 4.72 40.79 -4.97
C TYR A 76 5.15 39.33 -5.17
N VAL A 77 5.30 38.59 -4.06
CA VAL A 77 5.57 37.14 -4.04
C VAL A 77 4.33 36.40 -3.55
N GLU A 78 3.89 35.39 -4.30
CA GLU A 78 2.73 34.55 -3.98
C GLU A 78 3.20 33.19 -3.44
N GLN A 79 2.69 32.78 -2.29
CA GLN A 79 2.86 31.43 -1.74
C GLN A 79 1.54 30.67 -1.87
N VAL A 80 1.57 29.53 -2.57
CA VAL A 80 0.39 28.68 -2.77
C VAL A 80 0.51 27.49 -1.83
N VAL A 81 -0.43 27.40 -0.89
CA VAL A 81 -0.60 26.26 0.01
C VAL A 81 -1.85 25.52 -0.44
N THR A 82 -1.70 24.22 -0.75
CA THR A 82 -2.83 23.36 -1.09
C THR A 82 -3.00 22.32 0.01
N THR A 83 -4.14 22.38 0.69
CA THR A 83 -4.51 21.41 1.73
C THR A 83 -5.37 20.31 1.11
N TYR A 84 -4.96 19.06 1.30
CA TYR A 84 -5.74 17.89 0.89
C TYR A 84 -6.21 17.14 2.15
N GLU A 85 -7.50 16.83 2.20
CA GLU A 85 -8.04 15.86 3.14
C GLU A 85 -8.00 14.48 2.46
N GLU A 86 -7.11 13.60 2.92
CA GLU A 86 -7.08 12.24 2.42
C GLU A 86 -8.20 11.43 3.08
N THR A 87 -9.29 11.19 2.35
CA THR A 87 -10.31 10.23 2.77
C THR A 87 -9.72 8.83 2.56
N GLY A 88 -9.20 8.25 3.64
CA GLY A 88 -8.52 6.97 3.61
C GLY A 88 -9.36 5.87 2.94
N GLY A 89 -8.82 5.29 1.86
CA GLY A 89 -9.17 3.97 1.35
C GLY A 89 -10.43 3.87 0.48
N ALA A 90 -10.26 3.97 -0.85
CA ALA A 90 -10.97 3.15 -1.87
C ALA A 90 -10.76 3.64 -3.33
N ALA A 91 -9.64 4.27 -3.70
CA ALA A 91 -9.48 4.84 -5.06
C ALA A 91 -8.25 4.35 -5.84
N GLY A 92 -7.74 3.15 -5.52
CA GLY A 92 -6.64 2.53 -6.27
C GLY A 92 -7.01 2.01 -7.66
N GLU A 93 -8.29 1.88 -8.00
CA GLU A 93 -8.73 1.20 -9.24
C GLU A 93 -9.53 2.09 -10.21
N ALA A 94 -9.93 3.30 -9.81
CA ALA A 94 -10.75 4.19 -10.65
C ALA A 94 -10.01 5.43 -11.22
N ALA A 95 -8.75 5.66 -10.83
CA ALA A 95 -8.00 6.87 -11.18
C ALA A 95 -7.45 6.90 -12.62
N ALA A 96 -7.63 5.83 -13.42
CA ALA A 96 -7.21 5.82 -14.82
C ALA A 96 -8.24 6.43 -15.79
N GLU A 97 -9.51 6.63 -15.41
CA GLU A 97 -10.56 6.95 -16.39
C GLU A 97 -11.25 8.32 -16.23
N THR A 98 -11.01 9.08 -15.15
CA THR A 98 -11.72 10.36 -14.91
C THR A 98 -10.86 11.62 -14.93
N ALA A 99 -9.73 11.60 -15.64
CA ALA A 99 -8.86 12.77 -15.85
C ALA A 99 -9.44 13.87 -16.78
N LYS A 100 -10.76 13.98 -16.97
CA LYS A 100 -11.34 14.99 -17.89
C LYS A 100 -12.43 15.92 -17.36
N LYS A 101 -12.95 15.78 -16.13
CA LYS A 101 -13.99 16.70 -15.61
C LYS A 101 -13.95 16.84 -14.08
N GLY A 102 -12.98 17.57 -13.55
CA GLY A 102 -12.95 17.95 -12.13
C GLY A 102 -12.87 19.47 -11.99
N LYS A 103 -13.99 20.11 -11.65
CA LYS A 103 -14.10 21.55 -11.39
C LYS A 103 -13.27 21.88 -10.13
N PRO A 104 -12.35 22.86 -10.13
CA PRO A 104 -11.55 23.19 -8.95
C PRO A 104 -12.44 23.80 -7.85
N GLY A 105 -12.28 23.28 -6.63
CA GLY A 105 -12.92 23.78 -5.41
C GLY A 105 -12.47 25.19 -5.01
N PRO A 106 -13.07 25.78 -3.97
CA PRO A 106 -12.93 27.20 -3.64
C PRO A 106 -11.50 27.54 -3.17
N ARG A 107 -10.82 28.38 -3.94
CA ARG A 107 -9.55 29.02 -3.58
C ARG A 107 -9.76 30.01 -2.44
N THR A 108 -9.23 29.71 -1.26
CA THR A 108 -9.11 30.71 -0.19
C THR A 108 -7.78 31.45 -0.35
N LYS A 109 -7.86 32.76 -0.60
CA LYS A 109 -6.70 33.65 -0.66
C LYS A 109 -6.47 34.24 0.72
N LYS A 110 -5.36 33.90 1.37
CA LYS A 110 -4.89 34.62 2.55
C LYS A 110 -3.86 35.67 2.10
N ARG A 111 -4.15 36.95 2.36
CA ARG A 111 -3.18 38.04 2.18
C ARG A 111 -2.39 38.17 3.48
N ALA A 112 -1.07 38.10 3.37
CA ALA A 112 -0.16 38.56 4.42
C ALA A 112 -0.05 40.09 4.38
#